data_AF-A0A5C5G2T9-F1
#
_entry.id   AF-A0A5C5G2T9-F1
#
_cell.length_a   1.000
_cell.length_b   1.000
_cell.length_c   1.000
_cell.angle_alpha   90.00
_cell.angle_beta   90.00
_cell.angle_gamma   90.00
#
_symmetry.space_group_name_H-M   'P 1'
#
loop_
_entity.id
_entity.type
_entity.pdbx_description
1 polymer ?
#
loop_
_entity_poly.entity_id
_entity_poly.type
_entity_poly.pdbx_seq_one_letter_code
_entity_poly.pdbx_strand_id
1 'polypeptide(L)'
;MADAPSSSNSRLGICQTCDTEPARYKCPACSFPSCSLACSTAHKQAQGCSGVAPPVWSRPLQANEMTWGSLMRDQSYIAGVNR
;
A
#
# COMPACT_ATOMS: atom_id res chain seq x y z
N MET A 1 -37.77 8.27 -2.05
CA MET A 1 -36.70 7.45 -2.63
C MET A 1 -35.51 7.63 -1.69
N ALA A 2 -35.06 6.55 -1.05
CA ALA A 2 -34.16 6.60 0.11
C ALA A 2 -32.74 7.04 -0.27
N ASP A 3 -32.19 7.99 0.49
CA ASP A 3 -30.79 8.39 0.45
C ASP A 3 -29.87 7.21 0.78
N ALA A 4 -29.01 6.85 -0.18
CA ALA A 4 -27.92 5.89 0.04
C ALA A 4 -26.84 6.54 0.92
N PRO A 5 -26.38 5.90 2.01
CA PRO A 5 -25.30 6.47 2.81
C PRO A 5 -24.02 6.47 1.99
N SER A 6 -23.60 7.67 1.57
CA SER A 6 -22.29 7.93 0.97
C SER A 6 -21.21 7.57 1.99
N SER A 7 -20.76 6.32 1.96
CA SER A 7 -19.61 5.86 2.73
C SER A 7 -18.38 6.55 2.18
N SER A 8 -17.80 7.45 2.98
CA SER A 8 -16.45 7.98 2.83
C SER A 8 -15.44 6.84 2.96
N ASN A 9 -15.34 6.03 1.91
CA ASN A 9 -14.51 4.83 1.87
C ASN A 9 -13.04 5.28 1.86
N SER A 10 -12.39 5.21 3.01
CA SER A 10 -10.93 5.33 3.07
C SER A 10 -10.32 4.28 2.14
N ARG A 11 -9.33 4.66 1.30
CA ARG A 11 -8.70 3.74 0.33
C ARG A 11 -8.14 2.46 0.96
N LEU A 12 -7.88 2.49 2.27
CA LEU A 12 -7.38 1.36 3.05
C LEU A 12 -8.48 0.54 3.74
N GLY A 13 -9.75 0.95 3.66
CA GLY A 13 -10.86 0.32 4.38
C GLY A 13 -10.81 0.57 5.88
N ILE A 14 -11.31 -0.39 6.65
CA ILE A 14 -11.32 -0.37 8.12
C ILE A 14 -10.05 -1.06 8.66
N CYS A 15 -9.61 -0.63 9.84
CA CYS A 15 -8.51 -1.27 10.56
C CYS A 15 -8.82 -2.74 10.85
N GLN A 16 -8.00 -3.66 10.35
CA GLN A 16 -8.20 -5.10 10.54
C GLN A 16 -7.75 -5.62 11.92
N THR A 17 -7.22 -4.76 12.79
CA THR A 17 -6.90 -5.15 14.17
C THR A 17 -8.05 -4.89 15.12
N CYS A 18 -8.75 -3.77 14.96
CA CYS A 18 -9.77 -3.32 15.92
C CYS A 18 -11.16 -3.16 15.31
N ASP A 19 -11.29 -3.16 13.98
CA ASP A 19 -12.56 -3.08 13.24
C ASP A 19 -13.48 -1.90 13.58
N THR A 20 -12.98 -0.91 14.33
CA THR A 20 -13.74 0.25 14.80
C THR A 20 -13.52 1.51 13.96
N GLU A 21 -12.28 1.76 13.56
CA GLU A 21 -11.86 3.00 12.89
C GLU A 21 -11.34 2.72 11.47
N PRO A 22 -11.48 3.70 10.54
CA PRO A 22 -10.87 3.60 9.23
C PRO A 22 -9.35 3.47 9.33
N ALA A 23 -8.77 2.61 8.50
CA ALA A 23 -7.33 2.41 8.47
C ALA A 23 -6.61 3.65 7.94
N ARG A 24 -5.59 4.10 8.67
CA ARG A 24 -4.77 5.28 8.35
C ARG A 24 -3.39 4.90 7.82
N TYR A 25 -2.91 3.71 8.17
CA TYR A 25 -1.58 3.22 7.87
C TYR A 25 -1.65 1.81 7.27
N LYS A 26 -0.59 1.43 6.55
CA LYS A 26 -0.42 0.09 5.96
C LYS A 26 0.93 -0.48 6.36
N CYS A 27 0.97 -1.74 6.78
CA CYS A 27 2.23 -2.41 7.10
C CYS A 27 3.08 -2.57 5.83
N PRO A 28 4.35 -2.15 5.79
CA PRO A 28 5.16 -2.22 4.58
C PRO A 28 5.59 -3.64 4.19
N ALA A 29 5.56 -4.59 5.13
CA ALA A 29 5.93 -5.99 4.87
C ALA A 29 4.78 -6.79 4.27
N CYS A 30 3.63 -6.80 4.94
CA CYS A 30 2.48 -7.64 4.60
C CYS A 30 1.27 -6.84 4.08
N SER A 31 1.39 -5.53 3.99
CA SER A 31 0.34 -4.66 3.46
C SER A 31 -0.94 -4.62 4.35
N PHE A 32 -0.82 -4.97 5.63
CA PHE A 32 -1.92 -5.00 6.59
C PHE A 32 -2.41 -3.58 6.96
N PRO A 33 -3.72 -3.27 6.85
CA PRO A 33 -4.27 -1.95 7.19
C PRO A 33 -4.48 -1.77 8.70
N SER A 34 -4.02 -0.64 9.25
CA SER A 34 -4.12 -0.31 10.69
C SER A 34 -4.50 1.16 10.92
N CYS A 35 -5.26 1.46 11.97
CA CYS A 35 -5.63 2.85 12.32
C CYS A 35 -4.56 3.56 13.18
N SER A 36 -3.79 2.83 13.99
CA SER A 36 -2.87 3.40 14.99
C SER A 36 -1.62 2.54 15.22
N LEU A 37 -0.65 3.08 15.97
CA LEU A 37 0.58 2.39 16.34
C LEU A 37 0.33 1.15 17.22
N ALA A 38 -0.67 1.21 18.09
CA ALA A 38 -1.07 0.08 18.92
C ALA A 38 -1.56 -1.09 18.05
N CYS A 39 -2.42 -0.80 17.07
CA CYS A 39 -2.88 -1.79 16.10
C CYS A 39 -1.74 -2.31 15.21
N SER A 40 -0.82 -1.42 14.82
CA SER A 40 0.34 -1.82 14.02
C SER A 40 1.33 -2.70 14.81
N THR A 41 1.40 -2.56 16.13
CA THR A 41 2.26 -3.39 16.99
C THR A 41 1.59 -4.73 17.32
N ALA A 42 0.29 -4.71 17.61
CA ALA A 42 -0.49 -5.91 17.88
C ALA A 42 -0.48 -6.87 16.68
N HIS A 43 -0.66 -6.39 15.44
CA HIS A 43 -0.58 -7.29 14.28
C HIS A 43 0.83 -7.89 14.11
N LYS A 44 1.89 -7.13 14.41
CA LYS A 44 3.27 -7.63 14.31
C LYS A 44 3.52 -8.78 15.28
N GLN A 45 3.03 -8.65 16.51
CA GLN A 45 3.15 -9.70 17.52
C GLN A 45 2.29 -10.92 17.17
N ALA A 46 1.04 -10.71 16.76
CA ALA A 46 0.11 -11.80 16.44
C ALA A 46 0.53 -12.63 15.21
N GLN A 47 1.08 -11.96 14.18
CA GLN A 47 1.43 -12.60 12.90
C GLN A 47 2.95 -12.84 12.74
N GLY A 48 3.76 -12.52 13.76
CA GLY A 48 5.22 -12.58 13.65
C GLY A 48 5.79 -11.70 12.53
N CYS A 49 5.16 -10.56 12.24
CA CYS A 49 5.53 -9.71 11.11
C CYS A 49 6.71 -8.79 11.46
N SER A 50 7.76 -8.80 10.61
CA SER A 50 8.93 -7.93 10.78
C SER A 50 8.60 -6.44 10.65
N GLY A 51 7.57 -6.11 9.86
CA GLY A 51 7.19 -4.73 9.55
C GLY A 51 8.23 -3.99 8.69
N VAL A 52 9.14 -4.70 8.03
CA VAL A 52 10.15 -4.15 7.11
C VAL A 52 9.75 -4.44 5.67
N ALA A 53 9.81 -3.43 4.80
CA ALA A 53 9.55 -3.62 3.38
C ALA A 53 10.57 -4.60 2.78
N PRO A 54 10.14 -5.57 1.95
CA PRO A 54 11.09 -6.41 1.23
C PRO A 54 11.98 -5.53 0.33
N PRO A 55 13.27 -5.84 0.19
CA PRO A 55 14.17 -5.01 -0.61
C PRO A 55 13.74 -5.01 -2.08
N VAL A 56 13.94 -3.90 -2.78
CA VAL A 56 13.43 -3.71 -4.15
C VAL A 56 13.84 -4.83 -5.11
N TRP A 57 15.04 -5.39 -4.93
CA TRP A 57 15.56 -6.50 -5.75
C TRP A 57 14.85 -7.84 -5.51
N SER A 58 14.20 -8.04 -4.35
CA SER A 58 13.51 -9.30 -4.02
C SER A 58 12.20 -9.49 -4.79
N ARG A 59 11.69 -8.42 -5.42
CA ARG A 59 10.60 -8.48 -6.38
C ARG A 59 11.15 -8.19 -7.78
N PRO A 60 11.65 -9.21 -8.51
CA PRO A 60 12.08 -9.01 -9.88
C PRO A 60 10.90 -8.49 -10.71
N LEU A 61 11.13 -7.43 -11.48
CA LEU A 61 10.15 -6.93 -12.44
C LEU A 61 9.81 -8.07 -13.40
N GLN A 62 8.53 -8.45 -13.49
CA GLN A 62 8.16 -9.48 -14.44
C GLN A 62 8.26 -8.89 -15.85
N ALA A 63 8.89 -9.60 -16.77
CA ALA A 63 9.09 -9.12 -18.14
C ALA A 63 7.77 -8.77 -18.86
N ASN A 64 6.63 -9.34 -18.42
CA ASN A 64 5.31 -9.02 -18.96
C ASN A 64 4.71 -7.70 -18.42
N GLU A 65 5.20 -7.20 -17.29
CA GLU A 65 4.65 -6.00 -16.62
C GLU A 65 5.21 -4.71 -17.24
N MET A 66 6.35 -4.79 -17.93
CA MET A 66 6.95 -3.66 -18.63
C MET A 66 6.25 -3.41 -19.96
N THR A 67 5.11 -2.72 -19.90
CA THR A 67 4.44 -2.23 -21.11
C THR A 67 5.30 -1.15 -21.79
N TRP A 68 5.30 -1.15 -23.12
CA TRP A 68 5.98 -0.14 -23.94
C TRP A 68 5.61 1.30 -23.54
N GLY A 69 4.35 1.54 -23.15
CA GLY A 69 3.89 2.85 -22.71
C GLY A 69 4.57 3.33 -21.42
N SER A 70 4.71 2.47 -20.41
CA SER A 70 5.40 2.81 -19.16
C SER A 70 6.87 3.12 -19.41
N LEU A 71 7.55 2.31 -20.24
CA LEU A 71 8.97 2.51 -20.57
C LEU A 71 9.22 3.85 -21.28
N MET A 72 8.38 4.21 -22.25
CA MET A 72 8.53 5.46 -23.01
C MET A 72 8.31 6.70 -22.12
N ARG A 73 7.41 6.60 -21.13
CA ARG A 73 7.17 7.67 -20.15
C ARG A 73 8.40 7.89 -19.25
N ASP A 74 9.02 6.81 -18.79
CA ASP A 74 10.24 6.90 -17.98
C ASP A 74 11.43 7.44 -18.79
N GLN A 75 11.61 6.96 -20.02
CA GLN A 75 12.70 7.43 -20.90
C GLN A 75 12.59 8.92 -21.22
N SER A 76 11.39 9.44 -21.45
CA SER A 76 11.16 10.86 -21.71
C SER A 76 11.40 11.73 -20.48
N TYR A 77 11.07 11.23 -19.28
CA TYR A 77 11.42 11.86 -18.00
C TYR A 77 12.94 11.89 -17.78
N ILE A 78 13.65 10.77 -17.91
CA ILE A 78 15.11 10.69 -17.72
C ILE A 78 15.84 11.63 -18.68
N ALA A 79 15.45 11.65 -19.95
CA ALA A 79 16.00 12.59 -20.92
C ALA A 79 15.77 14.06 -20.52
N GLY A 80 14.75 14.33 -19.69
CA GLY A 80 14.33 15.66 -19.27
C GLY A 80 14.80 16.17 -17.93
N VAL A 81 15.26 15.31 -17.03
CA VAL A 81 15.74 15.72 -15.71
C VAL A 81 17.14 16.36 -15.77
N ASN A 82 17.87 16.16 -16.87
CA ASN A 82 19.24 16.63 -17.02
C ASN A 82 19.40 17.78 -18.04
N ARG A 83 18.34 18.59 -18.22
CA ARG A 83 18.31 19.76 -19.11
C ARG A 83 17.77 20.98 -18.40
#